data_AF-A0A1S4ASN3-F1
#
_entry.id   AF-A0A1S4ASN3-F1
#
_cell.length_a   1.000
_cell.length_b   1.000
_cell.length_c   1.000
_cell.angle_alpha   90.00
_cell.angle_beta   90.00
_cell.angle_gamma   90.00
#
_symmetry.space_group_name_H-M   'P 1'
#
loop_
_entity.id
_entity.type
_entity.pdbx_description
1 polymer ?
#
loop_
_entity_poly.entity_id
_entity_poly.type
_entity_poly.pdbx_seq_one_letter_code
_entity_poly.pdbx_strand_id
1 'polypeptide(L)'
;MLEDTGFSFVNCKVTGSGALYLGRAWGPFSRVVFAYTYMDNIIIPKGWHNWGDPLREMTVFFGQYKCSGPGASFAGRVSWCRELTDQEAKPFISLSFIDGSEWINF
;
A
#
# COMPACT_ATOMS: atom_id res chain seq x y z
N MET A 1 -3.82 -13.65 -17.90
CA MET A 1 -2.83 -12.56 -17.86
C MET A 1 -2.89 -11.96 -16.46
N LEU A 2 -1.75 -11.75 -15.81
CA LEU A 2 -1.72 -10.96 -14.58
C LEU A 2 -1.94 -9.51 -15.00
N GLU A 3 -2.97 -8.86 -14.47
CA GLU A 3 -3.23 -7.45 -14.73
C GLU A 3 -2.22 -6.60 -13.96
N ASP A 4 -1.65 -5.59 -14.61
CA ASP A 4 -0.78 -4.61 -13.95
C ASP A 4 -1.62 -3.45 -13.37
N THR A 5 -2.63 -3.78 -12.56
CA THR A 5 -3.56 -2.83 -11.92
C THR A 5 -3.33 -2.71 -10.42
N GLY A 6 -3.74 -1.60 -9.80
CA GLY A 6 -3.62 -1.42 -8.35
C GLY A 6 -3.73 0.04 -7.92
N PHE A 7 -3.60 0.28 -6.63
CA PHE A 7 -3.57 1.63 -6.05
C PHE A 7 -2.17 1.98 -5.56
N SER A 8 -1.63 3.12 -5.99
CA SER A 8 -0.36 3.66 -5.51
C SER A 8 -0.57 5.05 -4.92
N PHE A 9 -0.24 5.21 -3.64
CA PHE A 9 -0.32 6.47 -2.90
C PHE A 9 1.11 6.95 -2.64
N VAL A 10 1.55 8.00 -3.33
CA VAL A 10 2.93 8.49 -3.31
C VAL A 10 2.95 9.91 -2.76
N ASN A 11 3.85 10.22 -1.81
CA ASN A 11 3.98 11.54 -1.19
C ASN A 11 2.68 12.09 -0.59
N CYS A 12 1.91 11.21 0.05
CA CYS A 12 0.61 11.53 0.62
C CYS A 12 0.67 11.76 2.15
N LYS A 13 -0.46 12.16 2.73
CA LYS A 13 -0.68 12.25 4.17
C LYS A 13 -1.98 11.52 4.55
N VAL A 14 -1.90 10.55 5.46
CA VAL A 14 -3.04 9.84 6.03
C VAL A 14 -3.25 10.31 7.46
N THR A 15 -4.31 11.09 7.68
CA THR A 15 -4.69 11.71 8.97
C THR A 15 -6.20 11.65 9.16
N GLY A 16 -6.67 11.91 10.37
CA GLY A 16 -8.09 11.85 10.69
C GLY A 16 -8.34 11.56 12.16
N SER A 17 -9.49 10.98 12.47
CA SER A 17 -9.87 10.54 13.81
C SER A 17 -10.41 9.11 13.78
N GLY A 18 -10.31 8.41 14.91
CA GLY A 18 -10.70 7.01 15.03
C GLY A 18 -9.59 6.02 14.65
N ALA A 19 -9.97 4.76 14.46
CA ALA A 19 -9.04 3.67 14.12
C ALA A 19 -9.36 3.12 12.73
N LEU A 20 -8.36 2.99 11.86
CA LEU A 20 -8.55 2.55 10.49
C LEU A 20 -7.50 1.56 10.00
N TYR A 21 -7.88 0.78 8.99
CA TYR A 21 -6.99 -0.02 8.18
C TYR A 21 -6.55 0.77 6.94
N LEU A 22 -5.31 0.57 6.51
CA LEU A 22 -4.77 1.09 5.25
C LEU A 22 -5.51 0.53 4.02
N GLY A 23 -6.07 -0.67 4.13
CA GLY A 23 -6.85 -1.29 3.07
C GLY A 23 -7.37 -2.68 3.43
N ARG A 24 -8.20 -3.22 2.54
CA ARG A 24 -8.75 -4.57 2.66
C ARG A 24 -8.74 -5.29 1.32
N ALA A 25 -8.41 -6.57 1.34
CA ALA A 25 -8.33 -7.40 0.15
C ALA A 25 -9.74 -7.72 -0.37
N TRP A 26 -10.37 -6.84 -1.15
CA TRP A 26 -11.73 -7.08 -1.66
C TRP A 26 -11.82 -8.27 -2.63
N GLY A 27 -10.76 -8.54 -3.37
CA GLY A 27 -10.60 -9.72 -4.23
C GLY A 27 -9.20 -10.34 -4.13
N PRO A 28 -9.00 -11.52 -4.75
CA PRO A 28 -7.67 -12.11 -4.90
C PRO A 28 -6.77 -11.16 -5.72
N PHE A 29 -5.46 -11.21 -5.48
CA PHE A 29 -4.47 -10.36 -6.15
C PHE A 29 -4.65 -8.83 -5.97
N SER A 30 -5.44 -8.40 -4.97
CA SER A 30 -5.56 -6.97 -4.64
C SER A 30 -4.19 -6.35 -4.35
N ARG A 31 -3.92 -5.18 -4.94
CA ARG A 31 -2.62 -4.50 -4.88
C ARG A 31 -2.76 -3.06 -4.42
N VAL A 32 -2.09 -2.72 -3.33
CA VAL A 32 -2.07 -1.37 -2.73
C VAL A 32 -0.67 -1.06 -2.23
N VAL A 33 -0.13 0.10 -2.62
CA VAL A 33 1.18 0.58 -2.16
C VAL A 33 1.05 1.97 -1.57
N PHE A 34 1.60 2.15 -0.37
CA PHE A 34 1.87 3.47 0.20
C PHE A 34 3.37 3.72 0.17
N ALA A 35 3.79 4.82 -0.47
CA ALA A 35 5.18 5.20 -0.62
C ALA A 35 5.39 6.64 -0.16
N TYR A 36 6.46 6.88 0.62
CA TYR A 36 6.81 8.21 1.13
C TYR A 36 5.62 8.94 1.79
N THR A 37 4.74 8.18 2.43
CA THR A 37 3.48 8.68 2.96
C THR A 37 3.59 8.87 4.47
N TYR A 38 3.16 10.02 4.96
CA TYR A 38 3.01 10.25 6.39
C TYR A 38 1.72 9.58 6.90
N MET A 39 1.80 8.84 7.99
CA MET A 39 0.68 8.13 8.62
C MET A 39 0.56 8.53 10.09
N ASP A 40 -0.59 9.11 10.44
CA ASP A 40 -0.91 9.47 11.82
C ASP A 40 -1.25 8.23 12.67
N ASN A 41 -1.34 8.38 13.99
CA ASN A 41 -1.51 7.27 14.95
C ASN A 41 -2.90 6.60 14.91
N ILE A 42 -3.72 6.93 13.92
CA ILE A 42 -5.05 6.37 13.65
C ILE A 42 -4.98 5.03 12.91
N ILE A 43 -3.81 4.65 12.38
CA ILE A 43 -3.62 3.37 11.69
C ILE A 43 -3.49 2.25 12.72
N ILE A 44 -4.38 1.26 12.66
CA ILE A 44 -4.32 0.07 13.53
C ILE A 44 -3.00 -0.69 13.27
N PRO A 45 -2.31 -1.23 14.28
CA PRO A 45 -1.02 -1.91 14.11
C PRO A 45 -1.01 -2.98 13.01
N LYS A 46 -2.08 -3.79 12.89
CA LYS A 46 -2.24 -4.79 11.82
C LYS A 46 -2.16 -4.18 10.42
N GLY A 47 -2.61 -2.94 10.24
CA GLY A 47 -2.55 -2.16 9.01
C GLY A 47 -3.53 -2.61 7.93
N TRP A 48 -3.70 -3.92 7.73
CA TRP A 48 -4.47 -4.47 6.62
C TRP A 48 -5.47 -5.54 7.06
N HIS A 49 -6.50 -5.75 6.24
CA HIS A 49 -7.54 -6.76 6.49
C HIS A 49 -7.70 -7.69 5.29
N ASN A 50 -7.72 -9.00 5.51
CA ASN A 50 -7.86 -10.03 4.46
C ASN A 50 -9.32 -10.19 3.95
N TRP A 51 -10.23 -9.34 4.40
CA TRP A 51 -11.67 -9.41 4.08
C TRP A 51 -12.36 -10.73 4.50
N GLY A 52 -11.85 -11.37 5.55
CA GLY A 52 -12.42 -12.60 6.09
C GLY A 52 -12.01 -13.86 5.33
N ASP A 53 -11.07 -13.76 4.39
CA ASP A 53 -10.63 -14.86 3.54
C ASP A 53 -9.10 -15.03 3.61
N PRO A 54 -8.59 -15.99 4.39
CA PRO A 54 -7.16 -16.26 4.52
C PRO A 54 -6.47 -16.63 3.21
N LEU A 55 -7.20 -17.13 2.20
CA LEU A 55 -6.58 -17.47 0.91
C LEU A 55 -6.05 -16.23 0.18
N ARG A 56 -6.60 -15.05 0.49
CA ARG A 56 -6.15 -13.78 -0.10
C ARG A 56 -4.78 -13.38 0.39
N GLU A 57 -4.40 -13.76 1.60
CA GLU A 57 -3.09 -13.45 2.20
C GLU A 57 -1.94 -13.97 1.34
N MET A 58 -2.15 -15.06 0.61
CA MET A 58 -1.15 -15.65 -0.30
C MET A 58 -1.01 -14.91 -1.64
N THR A 59 -2.01 -14.12 -2.03
CA THR A 59 -2.09 -13.56 -3.40
C THR A 59 -2.00 -12.04 -3.44
N VAL A 60 -2.36 -11.35 -2.35
CA VAL A 60 -2.37 -9.88 -2.31
C VAL A 60 -0.96 -9.28 -2.31
N PHE A 61 -0.86 -8.05 -2.79
CA PHE A 61 0.36 -7.25 -2.73
C PHE A 61 0.07 -5.94 -1.99
N PHE A 62 0.22 -5.95 -0.67
CA PHE A 62 0.07 -4.76 0.16
C PHE A 62 1.43 -4.31 0.67
N GLY A 63 1.87 -3.13 0.23
CA GLY A 63 3.21 -2.62 0.43
C GLY A 63 3.27 -1.28 1.16
N GLN A 64 4.25 -1.11 2.03
CA GLN A 64 4.67 0.18 2.58
C GLN A 64 6.14 0.43 2.19
N TYR A 65 6.44 1.64 1.73
CA TYR A 65 7.80 2.04 1.35
C TYR A 65 8.13 3.40 1.94
N LYS A 66 9.16 3.47 2.80
CA LYS A 66 9.66 4.71 3.42
C LYS A 66 8.53 5.62 3.96
N CYS A 67 7.50 5.01 4.54
CA CYS A 67 6.42 5.74 5.21
C CYS A 67 6.91 6.25 6.57
N SER A 68 6.31 7.34 7.05
CA SER A 68 6.75 8.03 8.26
C SER A 68 5.57 8.42 9.16
N GLY A 69 5.86 8.82 10.40
CA GLY A 69 4.84 9.20 11.37
C GLY A 69 4.45 8.06 12.32
N PRO A 70 3.67 8.36 13.36
CA PRO A 70 3.40 7.43 14.45
C PRO A 70 2.58 6.20 14.03
N GLY A 71 1.78 6.31 12.95
CA GLY A 71 1.04 5.17 12.39
C GLY A 71 1.84 4.33 11.40
N ALA A 72 3.05 4.74 10.99
CA ALA A 72 3.80 4.09 9.92
C ALA A 72 4.65 2.89 10.38
N SER A 73 4.72 2.64 11.69
CA SER A 73 5.50 1.51 12.22
C SER A 73 5.12 0.20 11.54
N PHE A 74 6.12 -0.49 11.00
CA PHE A 74 5.94 -1.82 10.43
C PHE A 74 5.81 -2.89 11.52
N ALA A 75 6.30 -2.60 12.74
CA ALA A 75 6.16 -3.50 13.88
C ALA A 75 4.68 -3.69 14.24
N GLY A 76 4.19 -4.92 14.09
CA GLY A 76 2.79 -5.30 14.36
C GLY A 76 1.89 -5.38 13.13
N ARG A 77 2.42 -5.09 11.93
CA ARG A 77 1.72 -5.35 10.68
C ARG A 77 1.47 -6.84 10.47
N VAL A 78 0.43 -7.16 9.70
CA VAL A 78 0.17 -8.53 9.25
C VAL A 78 1.36 -9.10 8.49
N SER A 79 1.67 -10.38 8.68
CA SER A 79 2.85 -11.05 8.10
C SER A 79 2.83 -11.15 6.58
N TRP A 80 1.66 -11.02 5.96
CA TRP A 80 1.45 -11.10 4.51
C TRP A 80 1.53 -9.74 3.79
N CYS A 81 1.77 -8.64 4.52
CA CYS A 81 2.13 -7.36 3.90
C CYS A 81 3.65 -7.23 3.79
N ARG A 82 4.12 -6.22 3.04
CA ARG A 82 5.53 -6.08 2.68
C ARG A 82 6.06 -4.70 3.05
N GLU A 83 7.22 -4.67 3.69
CA GLU A 83 8.07 -3.48 3.72
C GLU A 83 8.93 -3.53 2.46
N LEU A 84 8.66 -2.65 1.52
CA LEU A 84 9.25 -2.73 0.19
C LEU A 84 10.68 -2.20 0.22
N THR A 85 11.56 -2.84 -0.54
CA THR A 85 12.85 -2.30 -0.93
C THR A 85 12.72 -1.22 -2.00
N ASP A 86 13.78 -0.45 -2.23
CA ASP A 86 13.84 0.54 -3.32
C ASP A 86 13.50 -0.10 -4.68
N GLN A 87 13.96 -1.33 -4.93
CA GLN A 87 13.72 -2.03 -6.19
C GLN A 87 12.27 -2.50 -6.33
N GLU A 88 11.64 -2.97 -5.24
CA GLU A 88 10.24 -3.40 -5.26
C GLU A 88 9.28 -2.21 -5.33
N ALA A 89 9.64 -1.06 -4.76
CA ALA A 89 8.81 0.14 -4.78
C ALA A 89 8.87 0.88 -6.13
N LYS A 90 10.00 0.79 -6.84
CA LYS A 90 10.27 1.52 -8.09
C LYS A 90 9.12 1.50 -9.12
N PRO A 91 8.47 0.35 -9.42
CA PRO A 91 7.38 0.32 -10.38
C PRO A 91 6.18 1.18 -9.97
N PHE A 92 5.90 1.29 -8.67
CA PHE A 92 4.70 1.93 -8.13
C PHE A 92 4.86 3.44 -7.89
N ILE A 93 6.10 3.92 -7.78
CA ILE A 93 6.42 5.34 -7.54
C ILE A 93 6.83 6.08 -8.82
N SER A 94 6.78 5.39 -9.97
CA SER A 94 7.16 5.89 -11.28
C SER A 94 5.92 6.20 -12.11
N LEU A 95 6.03 7.15 -13.04
CA LEU A 95 4.98 7.45 -14.02
C LEU A 95 4.67 6.28 -14.96
N SER A 96 5.58 5.32 -15.07
CA SER A 96 5.35 4.07 -15.81
C SER A 96 4.20 3.24 -15.25
N PHE A 97 3.80 3.42 -13.98
CA PHE A 97 2.66 2.70 -13.39
C PHE A 97 1.32 3.03 -14.06
N ILE A 98 1.24 4.21 -14.70
CA ILE A 98 0.02 4.76 -15.28
C ILE A 98 0.23 5.17 -16.74
N ASP A 99 1.29 4.68 -17.38
CA ASP A 99 1.70 5.06 -18.74
C ASP A 99 1.81 6.59 -18.90
N GLY A 100 2.26 7.29 -17.85
CA GLY A 100 2.19 8.74 -17.76
C GLY A 100 2.94 9.49 -18.85
N SER A 101 3.97 8.88 -19.44
CA SER A 101 4.69 9.45 -20.60
C SER A 101 3.81 9.62 -21.84
N GLU A 102 2.70 8.91 -21.93
CA GLU A 102 1.81 8.95 -23.11
C GLU A 102 0.79 10.09 -23.04
N TRP A 103 0.47 10.61 -21.85
CA TRP A 103 -0.67 11.51 -21.67
C TRP A 103 -0.47 12.67 -20.69
N ILE A 104 0.56 12.62 -19.83
CA ILE A 104 0.90 13.75 -18.96
C ILE A 104 1.79 14.72 -19.73
N ASN A 105 1.30 15.95 -19.90
CA ASN A 105 2.09 17.04 -20.46
C ASN A 105 2.87 17.75 -19.34
N PHE A 106 4.16 18.01 -19.57
CA PHE A 106 5.05 18.72 -18.66
C PHE A 106 5.21 20.19 -19.05
#